data_AF-A0A9E5AV83-F1
#
_entry.id   AF-A0A9E5AV83-F1
#
_cell.length_a   1.000
_cell.length_b   1.000
_cell.length_c   1.000
_cell.angle_alpha   90.00
_cell.angle_beta   90.00
_cell.angle_gamma   90.00
#
_symmetry.space_group_name_H-M   'P 1'
#
loop_
_entity.id
_entity.type
_entity.pdbx_description
1 polymer ?
#
loop_
_entity_poly.entity_id
_entity_poly.type
_entity_poly.pdbx_seq_one_letter_code
_entity_poly.pdbx_strand_id
1 'polypeptide(L)'
;MASHFIRRSSSLVLVVVLVLVLDRIAFADDAPAQTNPFTGNDAALKEGREMYQGYCTGCHGARGHGGKCPDLTDEIWIHGGSDAEVFHTVSKGVPGTEMRNFNVGLKPDEIWKIISYVRTLASAGGESAWKKYEDGHSAHGKTLFLNRQGMAQCFRCHMIRGEGGRLGPDLSRIAAKRTPEYIWDSITNPSADIVENYRQIVVRLDSGAEYEGYAKNEDNFSMQMITTEEKLVSLDKMDIATVTTNKGSAMLGNYTELLSEKDLHDLMAFLRTLTGKP
;
A
#
# COMPACT_ATOMS: atom_id res chain seq x y z
N MET A 1 104.62 24.95 5.85
CA MET A 1 103.52 25.75 5.28
C MET A 1 102.24 25.34 5.96
N ALA A 2 101.60 26.30 6.62
CA ALA A 2 100.42 26.14 7.45
C ALA A 2 99.12 26.32 6.65
N SER A 3 98.03 25.71 7.14
CA SER A 3 96.60 26.05 6.96
C SER A 3 95.77 24.76 7.15
N HIS A 4 95.22 24.41 8.33
CA HIS A 4 93.99 24.89 9.01
C HIS A 4 92.68 24.85 8.19
N PHE A 5 91.81 23.88 8.50
CA PHE A 5 90.33 23.93 8.49
C PHE A 5 89.83 22.63 9.18
N ILE A 6 89.28 22.54 10.40
CA ILE A 6 88.17 23.19 11.14
C ILE A 6 86.77 22.89 10.55
N ARG A 7 86.15 21.83 11.11
CA ARG A 7 84.86 21.81 11.86
C ARG A 7 83.56 22.11 11.08
N ARG A 8 82.57 21.21 11.18
CA ARG A 8 81.34 21.37 12.01
C ARG A 8 80.24 20.35 11.69
N SER A 9 79.61 19.90 12.77
CA SER A 9 78.30 19.28 12.86
C SER A 9 77.19 20.17 12.29
N SER A 10 76.19 19.55 11.65
CA SER A 10 74.82 20.07 11.51
C SER A 10 73.84 18.91 11.32
N SER A 11 72.78 18.95 12.12
CA SER A 11 71.58 18.10 12.14
C SER A 11 70.88 17.98 10.78
N LEU A 12 70.06 16.94 10.56
CA LEU A 12 68.65 17.05 10.13
C LEU A 12 67.96 15.67 9.91
N VAL A 13 66.80 15.51 10.57
CA VAL A 13 65.52 14.95 10.05
C VAL A 13 65.36 13.43 9.79
N LEU A 14 64.82 12.77 10.81
CA LEU A 14 63.58 11.98 10.86
C LEU A 14 62.90 11.54 9.53
N VAL A 15 62.86 10.23 9.25
CA VAL A 15 61.69 9.55 8.67
C VAL A 15 61.62 8.11 9.22
N VAL A 16 60.68 7.86 10.13
CA VAL A 16 60.27 6.50 10.51
C VAL A 16 59.10 6.12 9.60
N VAL A 17 59.30 5.17 8.68
CA VAL A 17 58.20 4.56 7.92
C VAL A 17 57.80 3.27 8.62
N LEU A 18 56.79 3.37 9.48
CA LEU A 18 56.07 2.22 10.05
C LEU A 18 55.08 1.73 9.00
N VAL A 19 55.41 0.67 8.25
CA VAL A 19 54.45 0.01 7.36
C VAL A 19 53.58 -0.91 8.21
N LEU A 20 52.45 -0.38 8.68
CA LEU A 20 51.35 -1.18 9.22
C LEU A 20 50.63 -1.85 8.05
N VAL A 21 50.96 -3.13 7.79
CA VAL A 21 50.10 -3.99 6.97
C VAL A 21 48.90 -4.36 7.84
N LEU A 22 47.89 -3.49 7.81
CA LEU A 22 46.53 -3.84 8.20
C LEU A 22 46.04 -4.86 7.18
N ASP A 23 46.11 -6.14 7.54
CA ASP A 23 45.39 -7.16 6.80
C ASP A 23 43.91 -6.83 6.98
N ARG A 24 43.34 -6.22 5.94
CA ARG A 24 41.93 -5.86 5.91
C ARG A 24 41.17 -7.17 5.87
N ILE A 25 40.51 -7.50 6.97
CA ILE A 25 39.35 -8.37 6.94
C ILE A 25 38.35 -7.68 6.00
N ALA A 26 38.36 -8.12 4.74
CA ALA A 26 37.26 -7.90 3.84
C ALA A 26 36.09 -8.69 4.43
N PHE A 27 35.20 -8.01 5.15
CA PHE A 27 33.82 -8.45 5.22
C PHE A 27 33.24 -8.22 3.83
N ALA A 28 33.55 -9.14 2.91
CA ALA A 28 32.64 -9.41 1.81
C ALA A 28 31.45 -10.12 2.46
N ASP A 29 30.36 -9.39 2.70
CA ASP A 29 29.05 -9.99 2.93
C ASP A 29 28.57 -10.62 1.61
N ASP A 30 29.28 -11.66 1.15
CA ASP A 30 28.83 -12.56 0.10
C ASP A 30 28.01 -13.67 0.76
N ALA A 31 26.93 -13.29 1.44
CA ALA A 31 25.84 -14.24 1.65
C ALA A 31 25.27 -14.55 0.27
N PRO A 32 25.15 -15.83 -0.14
CA PRO A 32 24.56 -16.16 -1.43
C PRO A 32 23.19 -15.49 -1.51
N ALA A 33 22.89 -14.84 -2.64
CA ALA A 33 21.59 -14.24 -2.91
C ALA A 33 20.50 -15.27 -2.61
N GLN A 34 19.90 -15.16 -1.43
CA GLN A 34 18.91 -16.12 -0.96
C GLN A 34 17.71 -16.01 -1.88
N THR A 35 17.49 -17.05 -2.68
CA THR A 35 16.30 -17.17 -3.52
C THR A 35 15.10 -17.46 -2.65
N ASN A 36 13.92 -16.97 -3.04
CA ASN A 36 12.71 -17.21 -2.28
C ASN A 36 12.35 -18.71 -2.27
N PRO A 37 12.30 -19.38 -1.10
CA PRO A 37 12.03 -20.81 -1.00
C PRO A 37 10.59 -21.20 -1.37
N PHE A 38 9.68 -20.23 -1.50
CA PHE A 38 8.27 -20.45 -1.86
C PHE A 38 7.97 -20.12 -3.33
N THR A 39 8.99 -19.90 -4.15
CA THR A 39 8.81 -19.63 -5.58
C THR A 39 8.01 -20.75 -6.25
N GLY A 40 6.91 -20.40 -6.93
CA GLY A 40 6.04 -21.36 -7.62
C GLY A 40 5.10 -22.18 -6.72
N ASN A 41 4.96 -21.82 -5.43
CA ASN A 41 4.03 -22.47 -4.51
C ASN A 41 2.71 -21.66 -4.39
N ASP A 42 1.60 -22.20 -4.91
CA ASP A 42 0.30 -21.51 -4.94
C ASP A 42 -0.31 -21.24 -3.56
N ALA A 43 -0.12 -22.16 -2.60
CA ALA A 43 -0.63 -21.97 -1.23
C ALA A 43 0.13 -20.83 -0.54
N ALA A 44 1.46 -20.82 -0.67
CA ALA A 44 2.31 -19.75 -0.18
C ALA A 44 2.00 -18.40 -0.84
N LEU A 45 1.71 -18.40 -2.15
CA LEU A 45 1.27 -17.20 -2.86
C LEU A 45 -0.05 -16.65 -2.31
N LYS A 46 -1.03 -17.52 -2.05
CA LYS A 46 -2.32 -17.14 -1.46
C LYS A 46 -2.14 -16.54 -0.06
N GLU A 47 -1.36 -17.19 0.80
CA GLU A 47 -1.06 -16.67 2.15
C GLU A 47 -0.28 -15.35 2.07
N GLY A 48 0.69 -15.25 1.17
CA GLY A 48 1.45 -14.03 0.90
C GLY A 48 0.57 -12.85 0.50
N ARG A 49 -0.44 -13.10 -0.35
CA ARG A 49 -1.44 -12.10 -0.72
C ARG A 49 -2.26 -11.62 0.48
N GLU A 50 -2.75 -12.53 1.32
CA GLU A 50 -3.55 -12.18 2.52
C GLU A 50 -2.73 -11.32 3.49
N MET A 51 -1.45 -11.65 3.69
CA MET A 51 -0.56 -10.83 4.52
C MET A 51 -0.25 -9.49 3.87
N TYR A 52 0.02 -9.44 2.56
CA TYR A 52 0.20 -8.18 1.85
C TYR A 52 -1.02 -7.27 2.01
N GLN A 53 -2.23 -7.84 1.89
CA GLN A 53 -3.51 -7.15 2.11
C GLN A 53 -3.61 -6.52 3.50
N GLY A 54 -3.20 -7.25 4.54
CA GLY A 54 -3.23 -6.77 5.92
C GLY A 54 -2.14 -5.76 6.29
N TYR A 55 -0.96 -5.84 5.67
CA TYR A 55 0.23 -5.10 6.13
C TYR A 55 0.74 -4.01 5.17
N CYS A 56 0.56 -4.17 3.87
CA CYS A 56 1.28 -3.40 2.85
C CYS A 56 0.39 -2.43 2.06
N THR A 57 -0.89 -2.78 1.87
CA THR A 57 -1.83 -2.06 1.00
C THR A 57 -2.12 -0.63 1.44
N GLY A 58 -2.02 -0.35 2.74
CA GLY A 58 -2.19 1.01 3.27
C GLY A 58 -1.25 2.02 2.60
N CYS A 59 -0.06 1.56 2.21
CA CYS A 59 1.04 2.34 1.65
C CYS A 59 1.28 2.06 0.16
N HIS A 60 1.38 0.78 -0.21
CA HIS A 60 1.72 0.34 -1.58
C HIS A 60 0.50 0.05 -2.47
N GLY A 61 -0.73 0.15 -1.94
CA GLY A 61 -1.95 -0.20 -2.65
C GLY A 61 -2.10 -1.72 -2.87
N ALA A 62 -3.33 -2.22 -3.03
CA ALA A 62 -3.55 -3.67 -3.21
C ALA A 62 -2.88 -4.29 -4.43
N ARG A 63 -2.66 -3.50 -5.48
CA ARG A 63 -1.97 -3.96 -6.69
C ARG A 63 -0.50 -3.63 -6.73
N GLY A 64 0.04 -2.98 -5.70
CA GLY A 64 1.45 -2.59 -5.68
C GLY A 64 1.74 -1.26 -6.35
N HIS A 65 0.79 -0.62 -7.04
CA HIS A 65 1.00 0.67 -7.76
C HIS A 65 1.39 1.87 -6.87
N GLY A 66 1.57 1.66 -5.57
CA GLY A 66 2.07 2.69 -4.67
C GLY A 66 1.02 3.73 -4.30
N GLY A 67 1.46 4.98 -4.21
CA GLY A 67 0.68 6.08 -3.69
C GLY A 67 1.56 7.09 -2.98
N LYS A 68 1.60 6.96 -1.65
CA LYS A 68 2.56 7.66 -0.78
C LYS A 68 3.90 6.94 -0.67
N CYS A 69 3.97 5.71 -1.18
CA CYS A 69 5.13 4.82 -1.14
C CYS A 69 5.45 4.34 -2.57
N PRO A 70 6.66 3.77 -2.80
CA PRO A 70 7.09 3.31 -4.12
C PRO A 70 6.12 2.31 -4.75
N ASP A 71 6.05 2.35 -6.07
CA ASP A 71 5.40 1.33 -6.90
C ASP A 71 6.21 0.01 -6.79
N LEU A 72 5.52 -1.10 -6.60
CA LEU A 72 6.09 -2.45 -6.51
C LEU A 72 5.83 -3.28 -7.78
N THR A 73 5.19 -2.67 -8.78
CA THR A 73 4.86 -3.27 -10.09
C THR A 73 5.85 -2.91 -11.18
N ASP A 74 6.65 -1.86 -10.98
CA ASP A 74 7.66 -1.43 -11.95
C ASP A 74 9.01 -2.15 -11.75
N GLU A 75 9.94 -1.86 -12.65
CA GLU A 75 11.30 -2.40 -12.60
C GLU A 75 12.25 -1.55 -11.71
N ILE A 76 11.76 -0.50 -11.05
CA ILE A 76 12.55 0.49 -10.32
C ILE A 76 12.64 0.13 -8.84
N TRP A 77 13.65 -0.67 -8.50
CA TRP A 77 13.91 -1.12 -7.12
C TRP A 77 14.99 -0.26 -6.43
N ILE A 78 14.58 0.78 -5.70
CA ILE A 78 15.48 1.76 -5.05
C ILE A 78 16.33 1.20 -3.89
N HIS A 79 16.00 0.00 -3.40
CA HIS A 79 16.70 -0.69 -2.31
C HIS A 79 17.24 -2.07 -2.71
N GLY A 80 17.40 -2.30 -4.02
CA GLY A 80 17.80 -3.60 -4.56
C GLY A 80 16.59 -4.45 -4.94
N GLY A 81 16.70 -5.15 -6.08
CA GLY A 81 15.60 -5.82 -6.74
C GLY A 81 15.60 -7.34 -6.58
N SER A 82 16.63 -7.94 -5.97
CA SER A 82 16.67 -9.38 -5.72
C SER A 82 15.77 -9.79 -4.56
N ASP A 83 15.37 -11.06 -4.52
CA ASP A 83 14.52 -11.61 -3.46
C ASP A 83 15.11 -11.40 -2.06
N ALA A 84 16.42 -11.56 -1.91
CA ALA A 84 17.13 -11.32 -0.67
C ALA A 84 17.13 -9.84 -0.26
N GLU A 85 17.28 -8.92 -1.20
CA GLU A 85 17.25 -7.47 -0.93
C GLU A 85 15.84 -6.98 -0.57
N VAL A 86 14.81 -7.48 -1.27
CA VAL A 86 13.42 -7.21 -0.92
C VAL A 86 13.11 -7.80 0.46
N PHE A 87 13.58 -9.02 0.76
CA PHE A 87 13.47 -9.61 2.10
C PHE A 87 14.16 -8.74 3.15
N HIS A 88 15.37 -8.27 2.90
CA HIS A 88 16.07 -7.38 3.81
C HIS A 88 15.24 -6.11 4.08
N THR A 89 14.74 -5.48 3.02
CA THR A 89 13.94 -4.25 3.08
C THR A 89 12.65 -4.46 3.89
N VAL A 90 11.88 -5.52 3.60
CA VAL A 90 10.64 -5.82 4.33
C VAL A 90 10.94 -6.18 5.78
N SER A 91 11.95 -7.00 6.00
CA SER A 91 12.27 -7.53 7.32
C SER A 91 12.85 -6.47 8.27
N LYS A 92 13.63 -5.51 7.76
CA LYS A 92 14.26 -4.45 8.58
C LYS A 92 13.53 -3.11 8.52
N GLY A 93 12.68 -2.90 7.52
CA GLY A 93 12.14 -1.59 7.20
C GLY A 93 13.23 -0.66 6.64
N VAL A 94 12.84 0.58 6.33
CA VAL A 94 13.76 1.61 5.83
C VAL A 94 13.81 2.75 6.84
N PRO A 95 14.97 2.95 7.53
CA PRO A 95 15.12 4.01 8.53
C PRO A 95 14.73 5.39 7.99
N GLY A 96 13.97 6.16 8.77
CA GLY A 96 13.52 7.50 8.39
C GLY A 96 12.31 7.52 7.44
N THR A 97 11.67 6.38 7.19
CA THR A 97 10.45 6.27 6.36
C THR A 97 9.32 5.56 7.11
N GLU A 98 8.12 5.56 6.52
CA GLU A 98 6.96 4.80 7.02
C GLU A 98 7.09 3.27 6.83
N MET A 99 8.08 2.80 6.05
CA MET A 99 8.33 1.37 5.85
C MET A 99 8.97 0.79 7.11
N ARG A 100 8.12 0.33 8.03
CA ARG A 100 8.52 -0.21 9.34
C ARG A 100 9.22 -1.56 9.25
N ASN A 101 9.87 -1.94 10.33
CA ASN A 101 10.43 -3.27 10.54
C ASN A 101 9.30 -4.31 10.72
N PHE A 102 9.17 -5.24 9.77
CA PHE A 102 8.15 -6.30 9.85
C PHE A 102 8.62 -7.60 10.52
N ASN A 103 9.92 -7.76 10.82
CA ASN A 103 10.36 -8.84 11.73
C ASN A 103 9.73 -8.71 13.13
N VAL A 104 9.22 -7.53 13.47
CA VAL A 104 8.38 -7.33 14.66
C VAL A 104 6.93 -7.62 14.28
N GLY A 105 6.59 -8.91 14.20
CA GLY A 105 5.21 -9.39 14.00
C GLY A 105 5.05 -10.43 12.88
N LEU A 106 5.97 -10.48 11.92
CA LEU A 106 6.02 -11.53 10.88
C LEU A 106 7.27 -12.39 11.05
N LYS A 107 7.09 -13.69 10.82
CA LYS A 107 8.16 -14.68 10.76
C LYS A 107 8.88 -14.60 9.41
N PRO A 108 10.15 -15.06 9.32
CA PRO A 108 10.87 -15.11 8.04
C PRO A 108 10.10 -15.79 6.91
N ASP A 109 9.47 -16.93 7.18
CA ASP A 109 8.69 -17.65 6.16
C ASP A 109 7.50 -16.84 5.64
N GLU A 110 6.87 -16.06 6.51
CA GLU A 110 5.74 -15.19 6.16
C GLU A 110 6.19 -14.04 5.26
N ILE A 111 7.35 -13.45 5.55
CA ILE A 111 7.96 -12.42 4.69
C ILE A 111 8.30 -13.00 3.32
N TRP A 112 8.87 -14.20 3.25
CA TRP A 112 9.14 -14.85 1.97
C TRP A 112 7.87 -15.12 1.15
N LYS A 113 6.78 -15.54 1.78
CA LYS A 113 5.46 -15.69 1.13
C LYS A 113 4.94 -14.35 0.58
N ILE A 114 5.07 -13.26 1.34
CA ILE A 114 4.73 -11.91 0.85
C ILE A 114 5.55 -11.57 -0.39
N ILE A 115 6.85 -11.86 -0.40
CA ILE A 115 7.70 -11.60 -1.57
C ILE A 115 7.25 -12.42 -2.78
N SER A 116 6.82 -13.67 -2.59
CA SER A 116 6.24 -14.47 -3.68
C SER A 116 5.05 -13.75 -4.31
N TYR A 117 4.20 -13.12 -3.51
CA TYR A 117 3.09 -12.30 -4.00
C TYR A 117 3.57 -11.00 -4.65
N VAL A 118 4.49 -10.26 -4.04
CA VAL A 118 5.05 -9.02 -4.60
C VAL A 118 5.65 -9.25 -5.99
N ARG A 119 6.30 -10.39 -6.22
CA ARG A 119 6.79 -10.76 -7.57
C ARG A 119 5.67 -10.94 -8.59
N THR A 120 4.51 -11.43 -8.15
CA THR A 120 3.34 -11.47 -9.03
C THR A 120 2.77 -10.08 -9.31
N LEU A 121 3.02 -9.05 -8.49
CA LEU A 121 2.52 -7.69 -8.76
C LEU A 121 3.21 -7.09 -9.99
N ALA A 122 4.52 -7.28 -10.13
CA ALA A 122 5.29 -6.88 -11.31
C ALA A 122 4.88 -7.67 -12.58
N SER A 123 4.61 -8.97 -12.43
CA SER A 123 4.19 -9.84 -13.54
C SER A 123 2.69 -9.72 -13.88
N ALA A 124 1.86 -9.27 -12.94
CA ALA A 124 0.44 -9.04 -13.14
C ALA A 124 0.20 -7.84 -14.05
N GLY A 125 1.23 -7.02 -14.33
CA GLY A 125 1.41 -6.30 -15.59
C GLY A 125 0.19 -5.50 -16.06
N GLY A 126 -0.65 -5.06 -15.13
CA GLY A 126 -1.61 -4.03 -15.43
C GLY A 126 -0.82 -2.75 -15.37
N GLU A 127 -0.33 -2.25 -16.50
CA GLU A 127 -0.28 -0.80 -16.66
C GLU A 127 -1.62 -0.31 -16.12
N SER A 128 -1.63 0.54 -15.08
CA SER A 128 -2.88 1.16 -14.70
C SER A 128 -3.42 1.78 -15.98
N ALA A 129 -4.63 1.40 -16.42
CA ALA A 129 -5.22 1.98 -17.62
C ALA A 129 -5.42 3.50 -17.46
N TRP A 130 -5.23 4.01 -16.23
CA TRP A 130 -5.14 5.42 -15.96
C TRP A 130 -4.04 6.11 -16.77
N LYS A 131 -4.48 6.90 -17.74
CA LYS A 131 -3.67 7.91 -18.41
C LYS A 131 -4.26 9.26 -18.05
N LYS A 132 -3.39 10.23 -17.75
CA LYS A 132 -3.82 11.62 -17.50
C LYS A 132 -4.46 12.15 -18.79
N TYR A 133 -5.78 12.30 -18.77
CA TYR A 133 -6.55 12.87 -19.87
C TYR A 133 -6.54 14.40 -19.81
N GLU A 134 -6.10 15.05 -20.88
CA GLU A 134 -5.87 16.51 -20.91
C GLU A 134 -7.17 17.33 -20.95
N ASP A 135 -8.29 16.73 -21.40
CA ASP A 135 -9.60 17.40 -21.54
C ASP A 135 -10.62 17.02 -20.45
N GLY A 136 -10.19 16.49 -19.30
CA GLY A 136 -11.10 16.12 -18.22
C GLY A 136 -11.82 17.34 -17.60
N HIS A 137 -13.15 17.38 -17.65
CA HIS A 137 -13.97 18.48 -17.15
C HIS A 137 -14.42 18.24 -15.72
N SER A 138 -13.70 18.81 -14.74
CA SER A 138 -14.04 18.66 -13.32
C SER A 138 -15.47 19.09 -12.97
N ALA A 139 -16.05 20.08 -13.66
CA ALA A 139 -17.43 20.50 -13.40
C ALA A 139 -18.43 19.40 -13.78
N HIS A 140 -18.20 18.73 -14.91
CA HIS A 140 -19.03 17.61 -15.34
C HIS A 140 -18.84 16.39 -14.43
N GLY A 141 -17.59 16.06 -14.08
CA GLY A 141 -17.28 15.00 -13.12
C GLY A 141 -17.94 15.19 -11.75
N LYS A 142 -18.01 16.44 -11.28
CA LYS A 142 -18.74 16.78 -10.05
C LYS A 142 -20.23 16.50 -10.18
N THR A 143 -20.84 16.84 -11.30
CA THR A 143 -22.25 16.53 -11.58
C THR A 143 -22.51 15.03 -11.59
N LEU A 144 -21.67 14.25 -12.28
CA LEU A 144 -21.75 12.79 -12.30
C LEU A 144 -21.66 12.19 -10.89
N PHE A 145 -20.71 12.67 -10.08
CA PHE A 145 -20.51 12.21 -8.71
C PHE A 145 -21.74 12.49 -7.83
N LEU A 146 -22.25 13.73 -7.85
CA LEU A 146 -23.33 14.21 -6.98
C LEU A 146 -24.72 13.71 -7.38
N ASN A 147 -24.90 13.24 -8.61
CA ASN A 147 -26.19 12.79 -9.12
C ASN A 147 -26.62 11.46 -8.46
N ARG A 148 -27.51 11.53 -7.47
CA ARG A 148 -28.04 10.38 -6.73
C ARG A 148 -28.94 9.47 -7.57
N GLN A 149 -29.49 9.98 -8.67
CA GLN A 149 -30.37 9.25 -9.59
C GLN A 149 -29.67 8.90 -10.90
N GLY A 150 -28.38 9.26 -11.03
CA GLY A 150 -27.59 8.97 -12.22
C GLY A 150 -27.18 7.51 -12.32
N MET A 151 -26.39 7.17 -13.34
CA MET A 151 -25.85 5.81 -13.49
C MET A 151 -24.74 5.52 -12.46
N ALA A 152 -23.94 6.53 -12.10
CA ALA A 152 -22.80 6.35 -11.21
C ALA A 152 -23.19 6.27 -9.72
N GLN A 153 -24.09 7.15 -9.28
CA GLN A 153 -24.62 7.27 -7.91
C GLN A 153 -23.57 7.34 -6.79
N CYS A 154 -22.36 7.81 -7.08
CA CYS A 154 -21.23 7.80 -6.14
C CYS A 154 -21.59 8.48 -4.81
N PHE A 155 -22.30 9.61 -4.86
CA PHE A 155 -22.72 10.39 -3.68
C PHE A 155 -23.76 9.72 -2.79
N ARG A 156 -24.39 8.61 -3.23
CA ARG A 156 -25.25 7.80 -2.35
C ARG A 156 -24.46 7.03 -1.30
N CYS A 157 -23.21 6.67 -1.60
CA CYS A 157 -22.37 5.88 -0.71
C CYS A 157 -21.20 6.68 -0.17
N HIS A 158 -20.60 7.56 -0.99
CA HIS A 158 -19.42 8.33 -0.63
C HIS A 158 -19.78 9.72 -0.12
N MET A 159 -18.96 10.17 0.82
CA MET A 159 -19.04 11.50 1.42
C MET A 159 -17.98 12.44 0.83
N ILE A 160 -18.32 13.71 0.72
CA ILE A 160 -17.39 14.83 0.52
C ILE A 160 -17.79 15.96 1.48
N ARG A 161 -16.87 16.37 2.34
CA ARG A 161 -16.97 17.50 3.28
C ARG A 161 -18.22 17.42 4.17
N GLY A 162 -18.56 16.22 4.64
CA GLY A 162 -19.72 15.99 5.51
C GLY A 162 -21.04 15.75 4.76
N GLU A 163 -21.06 15.89 3.43
CA GLU A 163 -22.25 15.66 2.61
C GLU A 163 -22.12 14.35 1.82
N GLY A 164 -23.22 13.61 1.67
CA GLY A 164 -23.25 12.36 0.89
C GLY A 164 -23.67 11.15 1.72
N GLY A 165 -23.31 9.97 1.26
CA GLY A 165 -23.53 8.70 1.96
C GLY A 165 -22.46 8.39 2.99
N ARG A 166 -22.78 7.48 3.92
CA ARG A 166 -21.87 7.04 5.00
C ARG A 166 -21.40 5.60 4.88
N LEU A 167 -21.89 4.90 3.85
CA LEU A 167 -21.56 3.51 3.60
C LEU A 167 -20.11 3.36 3.11
N GLY A 168 -19.71 4.18 2.13
CA GLY A 168 -18.37 4.22 1.56
C GLY A 168 -17.42 5.19 2.27
N PRO A 169 -16.13 5.21 1.89
CA PRO A 169 -15.14 6.13 2.44
C PRO A 169 -15.42 7.59 2.09
N ASP A 170 -14.99 8.48 2.99
CA ASP A 170 -14.95 9.92 2.76
C ASP A 170 -13.82 10.28 1.78
N LEU A 171 -14.21 10.90 0.65
CA LEU A 171 -13.33 11.25 -0.45
C LEU A 171 -12.84 12.70 -0.42
N SER A 172 -13.16 13.47 0.62
CA SER A 172 -12.80 14.90 0.77
C SER A 172 -11.32 15.23 0.50
N ARG A 173 -10.44 14.25 0.75
CA ARG A 173 -8.98 14.39 0.64
C ARG A 173 -8.36 13.31 -0.23
N ILE A 174 -9.15 12.65 -1.09
CA ILE A 174 -8.68 11.45 -1.80
C ILE A 174 -7.46 11.74 -2.68
N ALA A 175 -7.42 12.90 -3.36
CA ALA A 175 -6.30 13.30 -4.21
C ALA A 175 -5.02 13.62 -3.43
N ALA A 176 -5.13 13.96 -2.14
CA ALA A 176 -3.98 14.15 -1.27
C ALA A 176 -3.51 12.85 -0.60
N LYS A 177 -4.31 11.79 -0.66
CA LYS A 177 -4.03 10.51 0.01
C LYS A 177 -3.63 9.39 -0.94
N ARG A 178 -4.09 9.43 -2.19
CA ARG A 178 -3.98 8.34 -3.17
C ARG A 178 -3.49 8.86 -4.51
N THR A 179 -2.76 8.00 -5.22
CA THR A 179 -2.39 8.21 -6.62
C THR A 179 -3.64 8.18 -7.51
N PRO A 180 -3.63 8.90 -8.64
CA PRO A 180 -4.71 8.80 -9.62
C PRO A 180 -4.98 7.37 -10.11
N GLU A 181 -3.94 6.56 -10.25
CA GLU A 181 -3.96 5.15 -10.62
C GLU A 181 -4.78 4.33 -9.61
N TYR A 182 -4.52 4.52 -8.31
CA TYR A 182 -5.28 3.86 -7.25
C TYR A 182 -6.78 4.24 -7.30
N ILE A 183 -7.08 5.52 -7.54
CA ILE A 183 -8.47 6.00 -7.60
C ILE A 183 -9.17 5.40 -8.83
N TRP A 184 -8.50 5.39 -9.97
CA TRP A 184 -9.02 4.80 -11.21
C TRP A 184 -9.31 3.31 -11.04
N ASP A 185 -8.38 2.56 -10.46
CA ASP A 185 -8.53 1.13 -10.20
C ASP A 185 -9.64 0.85 -9.19
N SER A 186 -9.79 1.69 -8.17
CA SER A 186 -10.89 1.59 -7.20
C SER A 186 -12.25 1.78 -7.88
N ILE A 187 -12.32 2.57 -8.96
CA ILE A 187 -13.56 2.79 -9.72
C ILE A 187 -13.82 1.66 -10.72
N THR A 188 -12.79 1.26 -11.46
CA THR A 188 -12.91 0.31 -12.57
C THR A 188 -12.82 -1.15 -12.13
N ASN A 189 -12.27 -1.42 -10.95
CA ASN A 189 -12.24 -2.76 -10.36
C ASN A 189 -12.32 -2.72 -8.81
N PRO A 190 -13.46 -2.28 -8.26
CA PRO A 190 -13.63 -2.07 -6.82
C PRO A 190 -13.54 -3.33 -5.96
N SER A 191 -13.70 -4.52 -6.54
CA SER A 191 -13.60 -5.80 -5.80
C SER A 191 -12.17 -6.34 -5.74
N ALA A 192 -11.21 -5.74 -6.46
CA ALA A 192 -9.81 -6.15 -6.39
C ALA A 192 -9.14 -5.77 -5.06
N ASP A 193 -9.61 -4.69 -4.43
CA ASP A 193 -9.13 -4.16 -3.16
C ASP A 193 -10.30 -3.70 -2.28
N ILE A 194 -10.69 -4.52 -1.31
CA ILE A 194 -11.71 -4.15 -0.34
C ILE A 194 -11.03 -3.87 0.98
N VAL A 195 -11.00 -2.59 1.37
CA VAL A 195 -10.50 -2.16 2.66
C VAL A 195 -11.33 -2.80 3.78
N GLU A 196 -10.66 -3.30 4.81
CA GLU A 196 -11.22 -4.02 5.96
C GLU A 196 -12.52 -3.40 6.51
N ASN A 197 -12.50 -2.07 6.75
CA ASN A 197 -13.60 -1.29 7.32
C ASN A 197 -14.71 -0.91 6.30
N TYR A 198 -14.75 -1.61 5.17
CA TYR A 198 -15.78 -1.48 4.15
C TYR A 198 -16.20 -2.83 3.57
N ARG A 199 -15.75 -3.95 4.16
CA ARG A 199 -16.26 -5.27 3.80
C ARG A 199 -17.75 -5.35 4.14
N GLN A 200 -18.53 -5.83 3.19
CA GLN A 200 -19.92 -6.15 3.45
C GLN A 200 -19.99 -7.43 4.28
N ILE A 201 -20.71 -7.36 5.38
CA ILE A 201 -20.88 -8.44 6.34
C ILE A 201 -22.35 -8.68 6.65
N VAL A 202 -22.68 -9.93 6.93
CA VAL A 202 -23.94 -10.35 7.54
C VAL A 202 -23.61 -10.93 8.90
N VAL A 203 -24.15 -10.33 9.96
CA VAL A 203 -23.94 -10.75 11.34
C VAL A 203 -25.23 -11.34 11.88
N ARG A 204 -25.16 -12.59 12.33
CA ARG A 204 -26.26 -13.27 13.04
C ARG A 204 -25.93 -13.35 14.52
N LEU A 205 -26.85 -12.90 15.37
CA LEU A 205 -26.72 -13.01 16.82
C LEU A 205 -27.29 -14.34 17.32
N ASP A 206 -26.88 -14.78 18.51
CA ASP A 206 -27.42 -15.96 19.19
C ASP A 206 -28.92 -15.84 19.49
N SER A 207 -29.42 -14.60 19.64
CA SER A 207 -30.85 -14.30 19.76
C SER A 207 -31.65 -14.60 18.48
N GLY A 208 -30.97 -14.84 17.35
CA GLY A 208 -31.57 -15.00 16.03
C GLY A 208 -31.71 -13.70 15.23
N ALA A 209 -31.39 -12.55 15.81
CA ALA A 209 -31.36 -11.27 15.08
C ALA A 209 -30.26 -11.28 14.00
N GLU A 210 -30.53 -10.61 12.87
CA GLU A 210 -29.62 -10.54 11.74
C GLU A 210 -29.40 -9.07 11.33
N TYR A 211 -28.14 -8.71 11.08
CA TYR A 211 -27.74 -7.39 10.61
C TYR A 211 -26.94 -7.55 9.32
N GLU A 212 -27.37 -6.84 8.28
CA GLU A 212 -26.60 -6.71 7.04
C GLU A 212 -26.02 -5.29 6.96
N GLY A 213 -24.76 -5.20 6.57
CA GLY A 213 -24.10 -3.91 6.47
C GLY A 213 -22.62 -4.01 6.17
N TYR A 214 -21.87 -3.03 6.67
CA TYR A 214 -20.44 -2.90 6.44
C TYR A 214 -19.70 -2.84 7.76
N ALA A 215 -18.63 -3.63 7.90
CA ALA A 215 -17.74 -3.56 9.05
C ALA A 215 -17.18 -2.14 9.17
N LYS A 216 -17.05 -1.59 10.38
CA LYS A 216 -16.44 -0.26 10.59
C LYS A 216 -15.26 -0.31 11.54
N ASN A 217 -15.38 -1.10 12.59
CA ASN A 217 -14.30 -1.33 13.52
C ASN A 217 -14.53 -2.67 14.23
N GLU A 218 -13.45 -3.26 14.72
CA GLU A 218 -13.51 -4.49 15.49
C GLU A 218 -12.40 -4.46 16.54
N ASP A 219 -12.75 -4.72 17.80
CA ASP A 219 -11.81 -4.87 18.90
C ASP A 219 -11.99 -6.24 19.58
N ASN A 220 -11.38 -6.45 20.76
CA ASN A 220 -11.44 -7.75 21.44
C ASN A 220 -12.83 -8.13 21.95
N PHE A 221 -13.71 -7.15 22.18
CA PHE A 221 -15.01 -7.33 22.82
C PHE A 221 -16.16 -6.94 21.89
N SER A 222 -15.94 -5.97 21.01
CA SER A 222 -16.99 -5.39 20.18
C SER A 222 -16.69 -5.45 18.69
N MET A 223 -17.75 -5.59 17.91
CA MET A 223 -17.77 -5.34 16.48
C MET A 223 -18.70 -4.17 16.19
N GLN A 224 -18.19 -3.15 15.51
CA GLN A 224 -18.96 -2.00 15.06
C GLN A 224 -19.20 -2.13 13.56
N MET A 225 -20.45 -1.92 13.15
CA MET A 225 -20.86 -1.93 11.76
C MET A 225 -21.83 -0.78 11.47
N ILE A 226 -22.01 -0.48 10.19
CA ILE A 226 -23.12 0.36 9.72
C ILE A 226 -24.06 -0.51 8.88
N THR A 227 -25.36 -0.48 9.15
CA THR A 227 -26.34 -1.21 8.34
C THR A 227 -26.54 -0.56 6.98
N THR A 228 -27.21 -1.25 6.06
CA THR A 228 -27.63 -0.72 4.76
C THR A 228 -28.51 0.52 4.84
N GLU A 229 -29.20 0.74 5.96
CA GLU A 229 -30.01 1.93 6.29
C GLU A 229 -29.18 3.04 6.98
N GLU A 230 -27.86 2.96 6.93
CA GLU A 230 -26.91 3.89 7.56
C GLU A 230 -27.00 3.96 9.10
N LYS A 231 -27.56 2.93 9.76
CA LYS A 231 -27.59 2.86 11.23
C LYS A 231 -26.28 2.30 11.75
N LEU A 232 -25.61 3.03 12.63
CA LEU A 232 -24.46 2.50 13.37
C LEU A 232 -24.93 1.51 14.43
N VAL A 233 -24.31 0.34 14.46
CA VAL A 233 -24.59 -0.74 15.40
C VAL A 233 -23.27 -1.19 16.01
N SER A 234 -23.24 -1.32 17.34
CA SER A 234 -22.15 -1.95 18.08
C SER A 234 -22.69 -3.25 18.65
N LEU A 235 -22.04 -4.35 18.32
CA LEU A 235 -22.41 -5.71 18.72
C LEU A 235 -21.35 -6.24 19.68
N ASP A 236 -21.77 -6.83 20.79
CA ASP A 236 -20.88 -7.59 21.65
C ASP A 236 -20.55 -8.91 20.95
N LYS A 237 -19.25 -9.23 20.85
CA LYS A 237 -18.80 -10.46 20.21
C LYS A 237 -19.29 -11.71 20.91
N MET A 238 -19.58 -11.63 22.22
CA MET A 238 -20.15 -12.75 22.98
C MET A 238 -21.57 -13.11 22.54
N ASP A 239 -22.30 -12.18 21.90
CA ASP A 239 -23.67 -12.40 21.42
C ASP A 239 -23.71 -12.80 19.93
N ILE A 240 -22.56 -12.85 19.24
CA ILE A 240 -22.47 -13.12 17.80
C ILE A 240 -22.35 -14.63 17.55
N ALA A 241 -23.35 -15.19 16.89
CA ALA A 241 -23.33 -16.58 16.44
C ALA A 241 -22.42 -16.77 15.22
N THR A 242 -22.58 -15.91 14.20
CA THR A 242 -21.81 -16.00 12.95
C THR A 242 -21.60 -14.64 12.31
N VAL A 243 -20.43 -14.44 11.69
CA VAL A 243 -20.14 -13.33 10.78
C VAL A 243 -19.81 -13.91 9.41
N THR A 244 -20.56 -13.52 8.39
CA THR A 244 -20.29 -13.90 7.00
C THR A 244 -19.83 -12.68 6.22
N THR A 245 -18.70 -12.80 5.54
CA THR A 245 -18.15 -11.72 4.71
C THR A 245 -18.44 -12.01 3.23
N ASN A 246 -19.07 -11.06 2.54
CA ASN A 246 -19.27 -11.17 1.10
C ASN A 246 -17.96 -10.93 0.35
N LYS A 247 -17.71 -11.72 -0.70
CA LYS A 247 -16.43 -11.69 -1.46
C LYS A 247 -16.34 -10.55 -2.49
N GLY A 248 -17.30 -9.62 -2.53
CA GLY A 248 -17.35 -8.54 -3.50
C GLY A 248 -17.53 -7.17 -2.83
N SER A 249 -17.07 -6.13 -3.52
CA SER A 249 -17.31 -4.75 -3.09
C SER A 249 -18.76 -4.37 -3.34
N ALA A 250 -19.33 -3.55 -2.44
CA ALA A 250 -20.63 -2.93 -2.69
C ALA A 250 -20.56 -1.75 -3.67
N MET A 251 -19.36 -1.26 -3.97
CA MET A 251 -19.15 -0.38 -5.11
C MET A 251 -19.27 -1.20 -6.39
N LEU A 252 -20.08 -0.73 -7.35
CA LEU A 252 -20.42 -1.48 -8.56
C LEU A 252 -19.17 -1.74 -9.42
N GLY A 253 -19.00 -2.97 -9.89
CA GLY A 253 -17.82 -3.34 -10.71
C GLY A 253 -17.89 -2.95 -12.18
N ASN A 254 -19.02 -2.43 -12.67
CA ASN A 254 -19.31 -2.25 -14.08
C ASN A 254 -19.32 -0.78 -14.53
N TYR A 255 -18.62 0.11 -13.82
CA TYR A 255 -18.61 1.54 -14.19
C TYR A 255 -18.04 1.81 -15.59
N THR A 256 -17.16 0.94 -16.10
CA THR A 256 -16.64 1.00 -17.48
C THR A 256 -17.69 0.70 -18.54
N GLU A 257 -18.80 0.06 -18.16
CA GLU A 257 -19.95 -0.20 -19.03
C GLU A 257 -21.05 0.86 -18.83
N LEU A 258 -21.19 1.36 -17.60
CA LEU A 258 -22.21 2.36 -17.22
C LEU A 258 -21.85 3.78 -17.65
N LEU A 259 -20.57 4.12 -17.70
CA LEU A 259 -20.08 5.46 -18.00
C LEU A 259 -19.23 5.42 -19.26
N SER A 260 -19.32 6.47 -20.07
CA SER A 260 -18.38 6.63 -21.17
C SER A 260 -16.96 6.82 -20.63
N GLU A 261 -15.95 6.49 -21.44
CA GLU A 261 -14.55 6.74 -21.09
C GLU A 261 -14.34 8.22 -20.72
N LYS A 262 -14.97 9.14 -21.47
CA LYS A 262 -14.95 10.57 -21.16
C LYS A 262 -15.54 10.87 -19.78
N ASP A 263 -16.66 10.26 -19.40
CA ASP A 263 -17.30 10.48 -18.09
C ASP A 263 -16.43 9.99 -16.94
N LEU A 264 -15.75 8.85 -17.11
CA LEU A 264 -14.78 8.34 -16.14
C LEU A 264 -13.60 9.31 -15.98
N HIS A 265 -13.11 9.89 -17.08
CA HIS A 265 -12.06 10.89 -17.02
C HIS A 265 -12.51 12.22 -16.43
N ASP A 266 -13.75 12.67 -16.71
CA ASP A 266 -14.33 13.85 -16.08
C ASP A 266 -14.47 13.62 -14.56
N LEU A 267 -14.93 12.44 -14.13
CA LEU A 267 -15.01 12.03 -12.73
C LEU A 267 -13.63 12.05 -12.08
N MET A 268 -12.61 11.49 -12.73
CA MET A 268 -11.22 11.57 -12.27
C MET A 268 -10.73 13.00 -12.14
N ALA A 269 -11.01 13.86 -13.13
CA ALA A 269 -10.64 15.27 -13.08
C ALA A 269 -11.25 15.96 -11.85
N PHE A 270 -12.51 15.65 -11.52
CA PHE A 270 -13.15 16.13 -10.29
C PHE A 270 -12.50 15.56 -9.03
N LEU A 271 -12.33 14.25 -8.92
CA LEU A 271 -11.76 13.62 -7.72
C LEU A 271 -10.35 14.11 -7.43
N ARG A 272 -9.56 14.43 -8.46
CA ARG A 272 -8.21 15.01 -8.33
C ARG A 272 -8.20 16.43 -7.75
N THR A 273 -9.33 17.15 -7.76
CA THR A 273 -9.45 18.44 -7.06
C THR A 273 -9.58 18.30 -5.54
N LEU A 274 -9.96 17.11 -5.05
CA LEU A 274 -10.28 16.86 -3.64
C LEU A 274 -9.02 16.63 -2.79
N THR A 275 -8.26 17.70 -2.55
CA THR A 275 -7.01 17.67 -1.77
C THR A 275 -7.21 17.95 -0.28
N GLY A 276 -8.43 18.34 0.13
CA GLY A 276 -8.74 18.72 1.51
C GLY A 276 -8.40 20.14 1.91
N LYS A 277 -7.91 20.97 0.99
CA LYS A 277 -7.89 22.44 1.18
C LYS A 277 -9.27 23.01 0.85
N PRO A 278 -9.72 24.10 1.53
CA PRO A 278 -11.02 24.72 1.30
C PRO A 278 -11.26 25.05 -0.18
#